data_AF-A0A7K4D9S9-F1
#
_entry.id   AF-A0A7K4D9S9-F1
#
_cell.length_a   1.000
_cell.length_b   1.000
_cell.length_c   1.000
_cell.angle_alpha   90.00
_cell.angle_beta   90.00
_cell.angle_gamma   90.00
#
_symmetry.space_group_name_H-M   'P 1'
#
loop_
_entity.id
_entity.type
_entity.pdbx_description
1 polymer ?
#
loop_
_entity_poly.entity_id
_entity_poly.type
_entity_poly.pdbx_seq_one_letter_code
_entity_poly.pdbx_strand_id
1 'polypeptide(L)'
;MTKKVQYLDNETGEVFFGKTVGVGKRFDPEKGYLFRNQAGGFSQFYDIPFPTDMSDIEIGRMTRLAKQMIERTNMLGYRGNGGIRPHTPQTIAKILNVEERQAYNFIKKMIDLGIMAKVKVESKFQTDIQYYVNPLYYASSNRIPLNLYLLFRLQLDDYIPSWARKLFLEQIEKK
;
A
#
# COMPACT_ATOMS: atom_id res chain seq x y z
N MET A 1 -27.85 -12.50 4.06
CA MET A 1 -27.33 -13.23 2.88
C MET A 1 -26.18 -14.11 3.36
N THR A 2 -26.06 -15.35 2.90
CA THR A 2 -25.04 -16.30 3.40
C THR A 2 -24.13 -16.76 2.26
N LYS A 3 -22.84 -16.93 2.56
CA LYS A 3 -21.89 -17.57 1.65
C LYS A 3 -21.60 -18.97 2.21
N LYS A 4 -21.81 -20.00 1.38
CA LYS A 4 -21.43 -21.38 1.70
C LYS A 4 -20.11 -21.71 0.99
N VAL A 5 -19.11 -22.16 1.73
CA VAL A 5 -17.87 -22.70 1.20
C VAL A 5 -17.86 -24.19 1.51
N GLN A 6 -17.67 -25.02 0.50
CA GLN A 6 -17.61 -26.48 0.61
C GLN A 6 -16.34 -26.98 -0.07
N TYR A 7 -15.68 -27.95 0.54
CA TYR A 7 -14.65 -28.75 -0.12
C TYR A 7 -15.24 -30.11 -0.43
N LEU A 8 -15.12 -30.51 -1.70
CA LEU A 8 -15.62 -31.76 -2.22
C LEU A 8 -14.43 -32.62 -2.65
N ASP A 9 -14.52 -33.90 -2.33
CA ASP A 9 -13.74 -34.93 -3.01
C ASP A 9 -14.35 -35.13 -4.41
N ASN A 10 -13.54 -34.96 -5.46
CA ASN A 10 -14.00 -35.02 -6.84
C ASN A 10 -14.26 -36.45 -7.32
N GLU A 11 -13.70 -37.47 -6.66
CA GLU A 11 -13.86 -38.87 -7.04
C GLU A 11 -15.07 -39.50 -6.33
N THR A 12 -15.27 -39.18 -5.05
CA THR A 12 -16.34 -39.77 -4.24
C THR A 12 -17.58 -38.89 -4.11
N GLY A 13 -17.46 -37.60 -4.40
CA GLY A 13 -18.51 -36.61 -4.15
C GLY A 13 -18.70 -36.27 -2.68
N GLU A 14 -17.86 -36.78 -1.78
CA GLU A 14 -17.97 -36.56 -0.34
C GLU A 14 -17.61 -35.12 0.03
N VAL A 15 -18.44 -34.49 0.86
CA VAL A 15 -18.18 -33.15 1.40
C VAL A 15 -17.55 -33.29 2.79
N PHE A 16 -16.23 -33.15 2.89
CA PHE A 16 -15.52 -33.31 4.16
C PHE A 16 -15.34 -32.00 4.95
N PHE A 17 -15.64 -30.84 4.34
CA PHE A 17 -15.63 -29.56 5.06
C PHE A 17 -16.68 -28.59 4.51
N GLY A 18 -17.42 -27.95 5.42
CA GLY A 18 -18.40 -26.91 5.10
C GLY A 18 -18.35 -25.78 6.12
N LYS A 19 -18.26 -24.53 5.62
CA LYS A 19 -18.40 -23.33 6.46
C LYS A 19 -19.42 -22.38 5.86
N THR A 20 -20.39 -21.97 6.68
CA THR A 20 -21.32 -20.90 6.35
C THR A 20 -20.83 -19.62 7.00
N VAL A 21 -20.67 -18.56 6.21
CA VAL A 21 -20.26 -17.24 6.70
C VAL A 21 -21.41 -16.26 6.48
N GLY A 22 -21.77 -15.52 7.52
CA GLY A 22 -22.71 -14.42 7.43
C GLY A 22 -22.13 -13.30 6.57
N VAL A 23 -22.86 -12.91 5.52
CA VAL A 23 -22.51 -11.75 4.70
C VAL A 23 -23.44 -10.62 5.15
N GLY A 24 -22.86 -9.53 5.65
CA GLY A 24 -23.62 -8.36 6.11
C GLY A 24 -24.57 -7.82 5.04
N LYS A 25 -25.55 -6.99 5.45
CA LYS A 25 -26.47 -6.34 4.50
C LYS A 25 -25.65 -5.56 3.48
N ARG A 26 -25.83 -5.89 2.20
CA ARG A 26 -25.11 -5.22 1.09
C ARG A 26 -25.81 -3.96 0.61
N PHE A 27 -27.03 -3.69 1.05
CA PHE A 27 -27.76 -2.50 0.69
C PHE A 27 -28.26 -1.84 1.96
N ASP A 28 -27.89 -0.58 2.13
CA ASP A 28 -28.31 0.31 3.19
C ASP A 28 -29.15 1.42 2.54
N PRO A 29 -30.41 1.68 2.96
CA PRO A 29 -31.26 2.69 2.31
C PRO A 29 -30.69 4.11 2.32
N GLU A 30 -29.85 4.46 3.29
CA GLU A 30 -29.21 5.78 3.38
C GLU A 30 -27.85 5.80 2.67
N LYS A 31 -27.10 4.70 2.74
CA LYS A 31 -25.71 4.62 2.24
C LYS A 31 -25.58 3.93 0.87
N GLY A 32 -26.66 3.34 0.37
CA GLY A 32 -26.74 2.66 -0.91
C GLY A 32 -26.18 1.22 -0.92
N TYR A 33 -25.84 0.76 -2.12
CA TYR A 33 -25.31 -0.60 -2.35
C TYR A 33 -23.80 -0.67 -2.09
N LEU A 34 -23.37 -1.60 -1.25
CA LEU A 34 -21.99 -2.04 -1.07
C LEU A 34 -21.51 -2.76 -2.35
N PHE A 35 -21.05 -1.95 -3.30
CA PHE A 35 -20.68 -2.36 -4.65
C PHE A 35 -19.57 -3.42 -4.69
N ARG A 36 -18.64 -3.39 -3.72
CA ARG A 36 -17.63 -4.43 -3.40
C ARG A 36 -17.08 -4.16 -2.00
N ASN A 37 -16.78 -5.20 -1.23
CA ASN A 37 -15.92 -5.06 -0.06
C ASN A 37 -14.52 -4.72 -0.62
N GLN A 38 -14.06 -3.47 -0.50
CA GLN A 38 -12.87 -2.99 -1.20
C GLN A 38 -11.66 -3.85 -0.82
N ALA A 39 -11.21 -4.72 -1.72
CA ALA A 39 -10.05 -5.60 -1.50
C ALA A 39 -8.71 -4.88 -1.76
N GLY A 40 -8.76 -3.60 -2.13
CA GLY A 40 -7.62 -2.74 -2.38
C GLY A 40 -8.09 -1.32 -2.74
N GLY A 41 -7.38 -0.33 -2.22
CA GLY A 41 -7.65 1.10 -2.40
C GLY A 41 -6.59 1.94 -1.70
N PHE A 42 -6.58 3.23 -1.98
CA PHE A 42 -5.81 4.21 -1.23
C PHE A 42 -6.70 5.41 -0.92
N SER A 43 -6.42 6.10 0.18
CA SER A 43 -6.98 7.40 0.50
C SER A 43 -5.97 8.50 0.21
N GLN A 44 -6.47 9.69 -0.09
CA GLN A 44 -5.67 10.92 -0.21
C GLN A 44 -6.24 11.95 0.75
N PHE A 45 -5.38 12.82 1.27
CA PHE A 45 -5.80 13.96 2.08
C PHE A 45 -6.13 15.12 1.13
N TYR A 46 -7.36 15.63 1.19
CA TYR A 46 -7.85 16.65 0.23
C TYR A 46 -7.18 18.02 0.42
N ASP A 47 -6.71 18.29 1.63
CA ASP A 47 -6.07 19.53 2.06
C ASP A 47 -4.56 19.56 1.79
N ILE A 48 -3.98 18.45 1.32
CA ILE A 48 -2.56 18.32 1.03
C ILE A 48 -2.35 18.33 -0.48
N PRO A 49 -1.85 19.45 -1.06
CA PRO A 49 -1.57 19.50 -2.48
C PRO A 49 -0.35 18.64 -2.83
N PHE A 50 -0.31 18.13 -4.06
CA PHE A 50 0.93 17.55 -4.59
C PHE A 50 2.03 18.62 -4.70
N PRO A 51 3.31 18.25 -4.58
CA PRO A 51 4.42 19.16 -4.84
C PRO A 51 4.28 19.82 -6.21
N THR A 52 4.55 21.11 -6.29
CA THR A 52 4.40 21.93 -7.52
C THR A 52 5.22 21.41 -8.70
N ASP A 53 6.30 20.68 -8.42
CA ASP A 53 7.19 20.12 -9.42
C ASP A 53 6.69 18.79 -10.01
N MET A 54 5.54 18.29 -9.55
CA MET A 54 4.87 17.13 -10.14
C MET A 54 3.97 17.56 -11.30
N SER A 55 4.17 16.93 -12.45
CA SER A 55 3.24 17.04 -13.58
C SER A 55 2.03 16.11 -13.43
N ASP A 56 0.94 16.42 -14.13
CA ASP A 56 -0.27 15.57 -14.17
C ASP A 56 0.03 14.14 -14.63
N ILE A 57 0.99 13.97 -15.54
CA ILE A 57 1.45 12.66 -15.99
C ILE A 57 2.07 11.88 -14.83
N GLU A 58 2.85 12.54 -13.98
CA GLU A 58 3.49 11.93 -12.82
C GLU A 58 2.48 11.60 -11.72
N ILE A 59 1.50 12.47 -11.48
CA ILE A 59 0.37 12.20 -10.58
C ILE A 59 -0.43 10.98 -11.09
N GLY A 60 -0.69 10.91 -12.39
CA GLY A 60 -1.33 9.75 -13.02
C GLY A 60 -0.52 8.46 -12.87
N ARG A 61 0.81 8.52 -13.02
CA ARG A 61 1.72 7.39 -12.80
C ARG A 61 1.74 6.96 -11.33
N MET A 62 1.83 7.89 -10.39
CA MET A 62 1.74 7.60 -8.96
C MET A 62 0.41 6.95 -8.59
N THR A 63 -0.69 7.42 -9.18
CA THR A 63 -2.02 6.84 -8.97
C THR A 63 -2.10 5.37 -9.45
N ARG A 64 -1.41 5.02 -10.55
CA ARG A 64 -1.28 3.62 -10.98
C ARG A 64 -0.46 2.79 -10.01
N LEU A 65 0.64 3.33 -9.49
CA LEU A 65 1.48 2.64 -8.49
C LEU A 65 0.79 2.51 -7.14
N ALA A 66 -0.02 3.48 -6.74
CA ALA A 66 -0.76 3.45 -5.48
C ALA A 66 -1.71 2.24 -5.40
N LYS A 67 -2.22 1.75 -6.55
CA LYS A 67 -2.99 0.50 -6.63
C LYS A 67 -2.17 -0.76 -6.39
N GLN A 68 -0.84 -0.66 -6.46
CA GLN A 68 0.13 -1.74 -6.19
C GLN A 68 0.75 -1.63 -4.79
N MET A 69 0.21 -0.76 -3.93
CA MET A 69 0.66 -0.70 -2.54
C MET A 69 0.15 -1.90 -1.75
N ILE A 70 1.03 -2.44 -0.92
CA ILE A 70 0.68 -3.43 0.08
C ILE A 70 -0.08 -2.75 1.22
N GLU A 71 -1.18 -3.38 1.63
CA GLU A 71 -2.03 -2.90 2.73
C GLU A 71 -1.21 -2.70 4.00
N ARG A 72 -1.45 -1.59 4.70
CA ARG A 72 -0.83 -1.23 6.00
C ARG A 72 0.66 -0.91 5.98
N THR A 73 1.38 -1.14 4.89
CA THR A 73 2.82 -0.82 4.81
C THR A 73 3.13 0.33 3.88
N ASN A 74 2.24 0.68 2.95
CA ASN A 74 2.50 1.62 1.85
C ASN A 74 3.69 1.20 0.95
N MET A 75 4.14 -0.04 1.04
CA MET A 75 5.22 -0.56 0.21
C MET A 75 4.68 -0.88 -1.19
N LEU A 76 5.39 -0.48 -2.24
CA LEU A 76 5.12 -0.97 -3.60
C LEU A 76 5.57 -2.43 -3.70
N GLY A 77 4.62 -3.33 -3.87
CA GLY A 77 4.93 -4.75 -3.97
C GLY A 77 3.75 -5.59 -4.42
N TYR A 78 4.03 -6.87 -4.60
CA TYR A 78 3.05 -7.85 -5.05
C TYR A 78 3.14 -9.11 -4.21
N ARG A 79 2.05 -9.90 -4.19
CA ARG A 79 2.04 -11.22 -3.56
C ARG A 79 2.61 -12.24 -4.54
N GLY A 80 3.64 -12.97 -4.12
CA GLY A 80 4.25 -14.06 -4.88
C GLY A 80 4.42 -15.32 -4.03
N ASN A 81 5.05 -16.35 -4.60
CA ASN A 81 5.34 -17.60 -3.88
C ASN A 81 6.21 -17.30 -2.66
N GLY A 82 5.68 -17.59 -1.47
CA GLY A 82 6.37 -17.41 -0.19
C GLY A 82 6.19 -16.04 0.49
N GLY A 83 5.37 -15.13 -0.05
CA GLY A 83 5.05 -13.89 0.65
C GLY A 83 4.95 -12.64 -0.22
N ILE A 84 5.21 -11.49 0.39
CA ILE A 84 5.20 -10.18 -0.26
C ILE A 84 6.58 -9.92 -0.86
N ARG A 85 6.63 -9.52 -2.14
CA ARG A 85 7.86 -9.15 -2.84
C ARG A 85 7.83 -7.67 -3.26
N PRO A 86 8.93 -6.93 -3.14
CA PRO A 86 8.97 -5.54 -3.56
C PRO A 86 8.96 -5.42 -5.08
N HIS A 87 8.40 -4.34 -5.59
CA HIS A 87 8.55 -3.98 -6.99
C HIS A 87 9.95 -3.44 -7.28
N THR A 88 10.61 -3.98 -8.30
CA THR A 88 11.85 -3.44 -8.85
C THR A 88 11.56 -2.31 -9.85
N PRO A 89 12.55 -1.46 -10.19
CA PRO A 89 12.40 -0.46 -11.24
C PRO A 89 11.90 -1.04 -12.57
N GLN A 90 12.31 -2.27 -12.92
CA GLN A 90 11.84 -2.97 -14.12
C GLN A 90 10.35 -3.32 -14.03
N THR A 91 9.89 -3.81 -12.88
CA THR A 91 8.46 -4.08 -12.70
C THR A 91 7.64 -2.80 -12.65
N ILE A 92 8.18 -1.71 -12.08
CA ILE A 92 7.56 -0.38 -12.09
C ILE A 92 7.44 0.13 -13.53
N ALA A 93 8.48 0.00 -14.34
CA ALA A 93 8.46 0.36 -15.75
C ALA A 93 7.32 -0.36 -16.51
N LYS A 94 7.17 -1.66 -16.27
CA LYS A 94 6.06 -2.46 -16.83
C LYS A 94 4.69 -1.96 -16.37
N ILE A 95 4.50 -1.68 -15.08
CA ILE A 95 3.24 -1.16 -14.53
C ILE A 95 2.89 0.20 -15.13
N LEU A 96 3.89 1.06 -15.31
CA LEU A 96 3.72 2.40 -15.86
C LEU A 96 3.62 2.42 -17.39
N ASN A 97 3.97 1.31 -18.05
CA ASN A 97 4.12 1.20 -19.50
C ASN A 97 5.10 2.23 -20.07
N VAL A 98 6.31 2.25 -19.50
CA VAL A 98 7.41 3.15 -19.89
C VAL A 98 8.71 2.36 -19.99
N GLU A 99 9.72 2.96 -20.61
CA GLU A 99 11.07 2.39 -20.61
C GLU A 99 11.68 2.39 -19.20
N GLU A 100 12.59 1.45 -18.94
CA GLU A 100 13.24 1.33 -17.63
C GLU A 100 13.93 2.63 -17.21
N ARG A 101 14.65 3.28 -18.13
CA ARG A 101 15.31 4.57 -17.85
C ARG A 101 14.33 5.64 -17.41
N GLN A 102 13.15 5.70 -18.03
CA GLN A 102 12.09 6.63 -17.64
C GLN A 102 11.54 6.30 -16.26
N ALA A 103 11.35 5.01 -15.94
CA ALA A 103 10.94 4.57 -14.61
C ALA A 103 11.98 4.92 -13.54
N TYR A 104 13.29 4.72 -13.81
CA TYR A 104 14.36 5.14 -12.90
C TYR A 104 14.33 6.64 -12.62
N ASN A 105 14.22 7.46 -13.66
CA ASN A 105 14.14 8.91 -13.50
C ASN A 105 12.90 9.34 -12.73
N PHE A 106 11.76 8.71 -13.01
CA PHE A 106 10.51 8.94 -12.30
C PHE A 106 10.65 8.58 -10.82
N ILE A 107 11.12 7.37 -10.49
CA ILE A 107 11.32 6.93 -9.10
C ILE A 107 12.28 7.88 -8.37
N LYS A 108 13.40 8.24 -9.00
CA LYS A 108 14.36 9.17 -8.43
C LYS A 108 13.69 10.50 -8.09
N LYS A 109 12.96 11.10 -9.04
CA LYS A 109 12.24 12.36 -8.81
C LYS A 109 11.20 12.24 -7.70
N MET A 110 10.45 11.14 -7.62
CA MET A 110 9.47 10.93 -6.55
C MET A 110 10.13 10.79 -5.17
N ILE A 111 11.36 10.25 -5.11
CA ILE A 111 12.15 10.23 -3.88
C ILE A 111 12.63 11.64 -3.53
N ASP A 112 13.18 12.36 -4.50
CA ASP A 112 13.69 13.73 -4.31
C ASP A 112 12.57 14.68 -3.84
N LEU A 113 11.33 14.49 -4.31
CA LEU A 113 10.15 15.24 -3.89
C LEU A 113 9.51 14.74 -2.58
N GLY A 114 10.06 13.72 -1.93
CA GLY A 114 9.51 13.16 -0.69
C GLY A 114 8.17 12.41 -0.85
N ILE A 115 7.79 12.07 -2.08
CA ILE A 115 6.61 11.25 -2.40
C ILE A 115 6.90 9.77 -2.15
N MET A 116 8.14 9.34 -2.38
CA MET A 116 8.59 7.97 -2.21
C MET A 116 9.83 7.91 -1.31
N ALA A 117 10.04 6.76 -0.68
CA ALA A 117 11.27 6.45 0.04
C ALA A 117 11.83 5.13 -0.48
N LYS A 118 13.17 5.03 -0.51
CA LYS A 118 13.90 3.83 -0.89
C LYS A 118 14.59 3.26 0.35
N VAL A 119 14.37 1.99 0.63
CA VAL A 119 14.97 1.27 1.77
C VAL A 119 15.73 0.07 1.25
N LYS A 120 16.98 -0.10 1.72
CA LYS A 120 17.76 -1.31 1.51
C LYS A 120 17.49 -2.26 2.68
N VAL A 121 16.97 -3.45 2.39
CA VAL A 121 16.72 -4.49 3.39
C VAL A 121 17.69 -5.63 3.14
N GLU A 122 18.56 -5.87 4.12
CA GLU A 122 19.53 -6.95 4.06
C GLU A 122 18.97 -8.18 4.79
N SER A 123 18.86 -9.29 4.07
CA SER A 123 18.58 -10.61 4.63
C SER A 123 19.85 -11.46 4.55
N LYS A 124 19.92 -12.57 5.31
CA LYS A 124 21.10 -13.44 5.37
C LYS A 124 21.64 -13.90 4.00
N PHE A 125 20.83 -13.89 2.94
CA PHE A 125 21.19 -14.38 1.62
C PHE A 125 20.91 -13.40 0.47
N GLN A 126 20.26 -12.27 0.74
CA GLN A 126 19.81 -11.35 -0.31
C GLN A 126 19.67 -9.92 0.22
N THR A 127 20.13 -8.96 -0.57
CA THR A 127 19.79 -7.55 -0.40
C THR A 127 18.62 -7.21 -1.31
N ASP A 128 17.52 -6.74 -0.73
CA ASP A 128 16.38 -6.23 -1.49
C ASP A 128 16.25 -4.72 -1.35
N ILE A 129 15.85 -4.08 -2.45
CA ILE A 129 15.46 -2.68 -2.46
C ILE A 129 13.94 -2.60 -2.40
N GLN A 130 13.43 -1.90 -1.40
CA GLN A 130 12.01 -1.68 -1.19
C GLN A 130 11.68 -0.21 -1.40
N TYR A 131 10.53 0.05 -2.05
CA TYR A 131 10.03 1.40 -2.26
C TYR A 131 8.73 1.58 -1.48
N TYR A 132 8.65 2.68 -0.75
CA TYR A 132 7.49 3.06 0.05
C TYR A 132 6.91 4.36 -0.48
N VAL A 133 5.59 4.52 -0.38
CA VAL A 133 4.89 5.76 -0.76
C VAL A 133 4.50 6.53 0.49
N ASN A 134 4.71 7.84 0.45
CA ASN A 134 4.39 8.73 1.56
C ASN A 134 2.87 8.77 1.79
N PRO A 135 2.40 8.44 3.01
CA PRO A 135 0.97 8.38 3.31
C PRO A 135 0.25 9.73 3.20
N LEU A 136 0.96 10.87 3.22
CA LEU A 136 0.36 12.20 2.98
C LEU A 136 -0.33 12.29 1.61
N TYR A 137 0.20 11.60 0.61
CA TYR A 137 -0.32 11.68 -0.77
C TYR A 137 -1.13 10.44 -1.15
N TYR A 138 -0.71 9.26 -0.68
CA TYR A 138 -1.40 8.00 -0.94
C TYR A 138 -1.28 7.09 0.28
N ALA A 139 -2.38 6.86 1.00
CA ALA A 139 -2.42 6.00 2.18
C ALA A 139 -3.16 4.69 1.89
N SER A 140 -2.52 3.54 2.11
CA SER A 140 -3.16 2.21 2.00
C SER A 140 -3.92 1.81 3.27
N SER A 141 -3.86 2.62 4.33
CA SER A 141 -4.54 2.41 5.60
C SER A 141 -4.83 3.74 6.29
N ASN A 142 -5.79 3.74 7.21
CA ASN A 142 -6.12 4.88 8.07
C ASN A 142 -5.20 5.03 9.29
N ARG A 143 -4.11 4.27 9.35
CA ARG A 143 -3.11 4.32 10.43
C ARG A 143 -1.71 4.34 9.84
N ILE A 144 -0.81 5.08 10.48
CA ILE A 144 0.60 5.16 10.11
C ILE A 144 1.40 4.28 11.08
N PRO A 145 1.99 3.16 10.64
CA PRO A 145 2.89 2.37 11.48
C PRO A 145 4.21 3.10 11.75
N LEU A 146 4.91 2.74 12.84
CA LEU A 146 6.19 3.35 13.21
C LEU A 146 7.20 3.38 12.05
N ASN A 147 7.42 2.27 11.35
CA ASN A 147 8.38 2.23 10.26
C ASN A 147 8.03 3.23 9.14
N LEU A 148 6.74 3.38 8.82
CA LEU A 148 6.30 4.32 7.79
C LEU A 148 6.45 5.78 8.26
N TYR A 149 6.15 6.04 9.52
CA TYR A 149 6.41 7.35 10.15
C TYR A 149 7.90 7.70 10.08
N LEU A 150 8.80 6.78 10.44
CA LEU A 150 10.24 7.02 10.42
C LEU A 150 10.77 7.32 9.01
N LEU A 151 10.23 6.67 7.97
CA LEU A 151 10.63 6.91 6.59
C LEU A 151 10.27 8.30 6.08
N PHE A 152 9.17 8.87 6.57
CA PHE A 152 8.63 10.15 6.10
C PHE A 152 8.51 11.18 7.23
N ARG A 153 9.32 11.04 8.29
CA ARG A 153 9.20 11.85 9.51
C ARG A 153 9.28 13.34 9.23
N LEU A 154 10.24 13.74 8.41
CA LEU A 154 10.47 15.16 8.07
C LEU A 154 9.24 15.79 7.42
N GLN A 155 8.50 15.04 6.61
CA GLN A 155 7.28 15.51 5.97
C GLN A 155 6.05 15.38 6.88
N LEU A 156 5.98 14.30 7.67
CA LEU A 156 4.83 13.98 8.51
C LEU A 156 4.76 14.82 9.79
N ASP A 157 5.90 15.27 10.32
CA ASP A 157 5.95 15.99 11.59
C ASP A 157 5.09 17.27 11.59
N ASP A 158 4.90 17.91 10.44
CA ASP A 158 4.07 19.10 10.28
C ASP A 158 2.55 18.81 10.33
N TYR A 159 2.16 17.57 10.02
CA TYR A 159 0.77 17.13 9.95
C TYR A 159 0.36 16.22 11.11
N ILE A 160 1.31 15.80 11.94
CA ILE A 160 1.07 14.93 13.10
C ILE A 160 1.15 15.74 14.40
N PRO A 161 0.11 15.69 15.26
CA PRO A 161 0.14 16.34 16.56
C PRO A 161 1.34 15.94 17.41
N SER A 162 1.88 16.90 18.18
CA SER A 162 3.08 16.71 19.00
C SER A 162 3.02 15.51 19.96
N TRP A 163 1.86 15.24 20.55
CA TRP A 163 1.65 14.08 21.43
C TRP A 163 1.84 12.75 20.70
N ALA A 164 1.40 12.64 19.45
CA ALA A 164 1.54 11.44 18.64
C ALA A 164 3.00 11.25 18.19
N ARG A 165 3.70 12.34 17.81
CA ARG A 165 5.13 12.31 17.49
C ARG A 165 5.95 11.75 18.65
N LYS A 166 5.65 12.20 19.89
CA LYS A 166 6.31 11.70 21.10
C LYS A 166 6.12 10.19 21.29
N LEU A 167 4.91 9.68 21.11
CA LEU A 167 4.62 8.24 21.21
C LEU A 167 5.37 7.40 20.17
N PHE A 168 5.63 7.93 18.98
CA PHE A 168 6.49 7.24 18.01
C PHE A 168 7.95 7.20 18.47
N LEU A 169 8.48 8.29 19.03
CA LEU A 169 9.86 8.35 19.53
C LEU A 169 10.06 7.40 20.73
N GLU A 170 9.12 7.34 21.65
CA GLU A 170 9.14 6.41 22.80
C GLU A 170 9.15 4.94 22.35
N GLN A 171 8.58 4.61 21.19
CA GLN A 171 8.63 3.24 20.64
C GLN A 171 10.00 2.89 20.05
N ILE A 172 10.79 3.88 19.62
CA ILE A 172 12.16 3.67 19.14
C ILE A 172 13.05 3.28 20.31
N GLU A 173 12.95 3.98 21.44
CA GLU A 173 13.77 3.76 22.63
C GLU A 173 13.54 2.39 23.29
N LYS A 174 12.40 1.74 23.00
CA LYS A 174 12.04 0.42 23.54
C LYS A 174 12.50 -0.76 22.66
N LYS A 175 13.09 -0.50 21.48
CA LYS A 175 13.60 -1.53 20.56
C LYS A 175 15.12 -1.63 20.61
#